data_AF-A0A932X9T8-F1
#
_entry.id   AF-A0A932X9T8-F1
#
_cell.length_a   1.000
_cell.length_b   1.000
_cell.length_c   1.000
_cell.angle_alpha   90.00
_cell.angle_beta   90.00
_cell.angle_gamma   90.00
#
_symmetry.space_group_name_H-M   'P 1'
#
loop_
_entity.id
_entity.type
_entity.pdbx_description
1 polymer ?
#
loop_
_entity_poly.entity_id
_entity_poly.type
_entity_poly.pdbx_seq_one_letter_code
_entity_poly.pdbx_strand_id
1 'polypeptide(L)'
;MIPPEFCTKFGYHTTDCNAFGFAIVAENEHRYQLTPGVGTAMSCSEIQERQYHNIAEAVRITTEYEMQGNQLFLFGDGVRITLEIDNPK
;
A
#
# COMPACT_ATOMS: atom_id res chain seq x y z
N MET A 1 -7.39 21.90 -7.20
CA MET A 1 -6.05 22.20 -6.65
C MET A 1 -6.04 21.61 -5.25
N ILE A 2 -5.40 20.45 -5.05
CA ILE A 2 -5.41 19.72 -3.77
C ILE A 2 -4.29 20.31 -2.89
N PRO A 3 -4.53 20.62 -1.60
CA PRO A 3 -3.51 21.23 -0.74
C PRO A 3 -2.35 20.25 -0.50
N PRO A 4 -1.10 20.73 -0.44
CA PRO A 4 0.10 19.89 -0.35
C PRO A 4 0.36 19.25 1.03
N GLU A 5 -0.56 19.37 2.00
CA GLU A 5 -0.26 19.11 3.41
C GLU A 5 -0.52 17.67 3.89
N PHE A 6 -1.11 16.79 3.06
CA PHE A 6 -1.34 15.39 3.43
C PHE A 6 -1.00 14.42 2.28
N CYS A 7 0.24 14.46 1.79
CA CYS A 7 0.81 13.35 1.03
C CYS A 7 1.43 12.34 2.01
N THR A 8 0.59 11.49 2.60
CA THR A 8 1.07 10.35 3.38
C THR A 8 1.64 9.31 2.43
N LYS A 9 2.84 8.80 2.73
CA LYS A 9 3.48 7.75 1.92
C LYS A 9 3.16 6.38 2.53
N PHE A 10 2.65 5.48 1.72
CA PHE A 10 2.61 4.06 2.06
C PHE A 10 3.80 3.39 1.40
N GLY A 11 4.71 2.85 2.22
CA GLY A 11 5.85 2.09 1.75
C GLY A 11 5.84 0.73 2.42
N TYR A 12 6.07 -0.33 1.65
CA TYR A 12 6.37 -1.64 2.22
C TYR A 12 7.70 -2.15 1.67
N HIS A 13 8.48 -2.72 2.58
CA HIS A 13 9.75 -3.38 2.28
C HIS A 13 9.54 -4.87 2.24
N THR A 14 9.96 -5.52 1.16
CA THR A 14 9.91 -6.97 1.06
C THR A 14 11.29 -7.51 1.39
N THR A 15 11.47 -8.11 2.58
CA THR A 15 12.67 -8.94 2.91
C THR A 15 14.00 -8.34 2.41
N ASP A 16 14.20 -7.03 2.61
CA ASP A 16 15.38 -6.26 2.18
C ASP A 16 15.71 -6.25 0.66
N CYS A 17 14.75 -6.63 -0.20
CA CYS A 17 14.92 -6.71 -1.64
C CYS A 17 14.28 -5.56 -2.42
N ASN A 18 12.96 -5.55 -2.54
CA ASN A 18 12.26 -4.53 -3.29
C ASN A 18 11.41 -3.67 -2.36
N ALA A 19 11.42 -2.37 -2.61
CA ALA A 19 10.57 -1.41 -1.94
C ALA A 19 9.58 -0.88 -2.98
N PHE A 20 8.32 -0.81 -2.61
CA PHE A 20 7.28 -0.14 -3.39
C PHE A 20 6.73 1.00 -2.55
N GLY A 21 6.66 2.18 -3.15
CA GLY A 21 6.06 3.37 -2.55
C GLY A 21 4.80 3.78 -3.30
N PHE A 22 3.78 4.18 -2.55
CA PHE A 22 2.61 4.87 -3.07
C PHE A 22 2.43 6.20 -2.33
N ALA A 23 2.05 7.24 -3.07
CA ALA A 23 1.51 8.44 -2.45
C ALA A 23 0.00 8.23 -2.24
N ILE A 24 -0.45 8.41 -1.00
CA ILE A 24 -1.87 8.40 -0.65
C ILE A 24 -2.41 9.82 -0.82
N VAL A 25 -3.46 9.96 -1.61
CA VAL A 25 -4.24 11.18 -1.74
C VAL A 25 -5.61 10.93 -1.12
N ALA A 26 -5.86 11.50 0.06
CA ALA A 26 -7.15 11.36 0.71
C ALA A 26 -8.24 12.11 -0.08
N GLU A 27 -9.35 11.43 -0.37
CA GLU A 27 -10.54 12.04 -0.97
C GLU A 27 -11.52 12.50 0.12
N ASN A 28 -11.69 11.67 1.16
CA ASN A 28 -12.50 11.94 2.34
C ASN A 28 -12.06 11.03 3.51
N GLU A 29 -12.86 10.95 4.57
CA GLU A 29 -12.55 10.21 5.81
C GLU A 29 -12.33 8.69 5.62
N HIS A 30 -12.83 8.10 4.54
CA HIS A 30 -12.75 6.65 4.30
C HIS A 30 -12.19 6.27 2.93
N ARG A 31 -12.08 7.24 2.01
CA ARG A 31 -11.64 7.03 0.63
C ARG A 31 -10.32 7.72 0.32
N TYR A 32 -9.53 7.07 -0.50
CA TYR A 32 -8.25 7.58 -0.99
C TYR A 32 -7.98 7.11 -2.43
N GLN A 33 -7.00 7.76 -3.04
CA GLN A 33 -6.35 7.28 -4.26
C GLN A 33 -4.88 6.98 -3.98
N LEU A 34 -4.36 5.94 -4.63
CA LEU A 34 -2.93 5.66 -4.66
C LEU A 34 -2.34 6.13 -5.96
N THR A 35 -1.35 7.02 -5.85
CA THR A 35 -0.48 7.34 -6.98
C THR A 35 0.78 6.49 -6.86
N PRO A 36 1.11 5.66 -7.88
CA PRO A 36 2.34 4.89 -7.88
C PRO A 36 3.55 5.82 -7.69
N GLY A 37 4.39 5.48 -6.71
CA GLY A 37 5.66 6.14 -6.45
C GLY A 37 6.83 5.39 -7.07
N VAL A 38 8.02 5.59 -6.51
CA VAL A 38 9.24 4.91 -6.95
C VAL A 38 9.27 3.50 -6.37
N GLY A 39 9.58 2.52 -7.23
CA GLY A 39 9.90 1.15 -6.83
C GLY A 39 11.39 0.84 -7.07
N THR A 40 11.97 -0.04 -6.27
CA THR A 40 13.28 -0.63 -6.57
C THR A 40 13.10 -1.92 -7.38
N ALA A 41 14.09 -2.27 -8.19
CA ALA A 41 14.11 -3.49 -8.99
C ALA A 41 15.45 -4.22 -8.79
N MET A 42 15.55 -4.99 -7.71
CA MET A 42 16.69 -5.81 -7.33
C MET A 42 16.39 -7.29 -7.61
N SER A 43 17.35 -8.03 -8.17
CA SER A 43 17.16 -9.42 -8.63
C SER A 43 17.17 -10.45 -7.48
N CYS A 44 16.16 -10.47 -6.60
CA CYS A 44 16.15 -11.34 -5.40
C CYS A 44 15.27 -12.60 -5.50
N SER A 45 15.25 -13.26 -6.66
CA SER A 45 14.46 -14.46 -7.01
C SER A 45 13.07 -14.18 -7.62
N GLU A 46 12.80 -14.83 -8.75
CA GLU A 46 11.63 -14.58 -9.61
C GLU A 46 10.28 -14.91 -8.94
N ILE A 47 10.23 -15.92 -8.07
CA ILE A 47 8.99 -16.34 -7.40
C ILE A 47 8.56 -15.28 -6.39
N GLN A 48 9.50 -14.78 -5.60
CA GLN A 48 9.25 -13.77 -4.59
C GLN A 48 8.83 -12.46 -5.26
N GLU A 49 9.56 -12.02 -6.30
CA GLU A 49 9.19 -10.83 -7.07
C GLU A 49 7.78 -10.91 -7.66
N ARG A 50 7.38 -12.06 -8.21
CA ARG A 50 6.04 -12.23 -8.76
C ARG A 50 4.95 -12.12 -7.69
N GLN A 51 5.17 -12.73 -6.52
CA GLN A 51 4.22 -12.61 -5.41
C GLN A 51 4.11 -11.15 -4.94
N TYR A 52 5.22 -10.42 -4.86
CA TYR A 52 5.20 -9.01 -4.45
C TYR A 52 4.57 -8.10 -5.48
N HIS A 53 4.82 -8.33 -6.77
CA HIS A 53 4.15 -7.60 -7.84
C HIS A 53 2.63 -7.80 -7.77
N ASN A 54 2.16 -9.02 -7.53
CA ASN A 54 0.74 -9.29 -7.36
C ASN A 54 0.14 -8.56 -6.14
N ILE A 55 0.88 -8.49 -5.03
CA ILE A 55 0.47 -7.73 -3.84
C ILE A 55 0.44 -6.23 -4.15
N ALA A 56 1.46 -5.69 -4.83
CA ALA A 56 1.50 -4.28 -5.25
C ALA A 56 0.29 -3.91 -6.11
N GLU A 57 -0.06 -4.76 -7.09
CA GLU A 57 -1.23 -4.56 -7.95
C GLU A 57 -2.54 -4.67 -7.17
N ALA A 58 -2.64 -5.60 -6.22
CA ALA A 58 -3.80 -5.71 -5.34
C ALA A 58 -3.97 -4.46 -4.47
N VAL A 59 -2.88 -3.92 -3.91
CA VAL A 59 -2.90 -2.65 -3.17
C VAL A 59 -3.25 -1.48 -4.09
N ARG A 60 -2.71 -1.43 -5.31
CA ARG A 60 -2.94 -0.31 -6.24
C ARG A 60 -4.42 -0.09 -6.57
N ILE A 61 -5.24 -1.14 -6.54
CA ILE A 61 -6.67 -1.03 -6.85
C ILE A 61 -7.55 -0.74 -5.64
N THR A 62 -6.98 -0.68 -4.43
CA THR A 62 -7.74 -0.28 -3.22
C THR A 62 -7.98 1.22 -3.19
N THR A 63 -9.20 1.59 -2.80
CA THR A 63 -9.70 2.97 -2.77
C THR A 63 -10.33 3.34 -1.43
N GLU A 64 -10.56 2.35 -0.56
CA GLU A 64 -11.23 2.51 0.72
C GLU A 64 -10.43 1.83 1.83
N TYR A 65 -10.54 2.35 3.04
CA TYR A 65 -9.95 1.72 4.23
C TYR A 65 -10.87 1.75 5.43
N GLU A 66 -10.67 0.80 6.32
CA GLU A 66 -11.32 0.74 7.62
C GLU A 66 -10.31 0.27 8.68
N MET A 67 -10.37 0.89 9.86
CA MET A 67 -9.59 0.49 11.02
C MET A 67 -10.48 -0.24 12.01
N GLN A 68 -10.14 -1.49 12.36
CA GLN A 68 -10.79 -2.20 13.48
C GLN A 68 -9.72 -2.72 14.45
N GLY A 69 -9.62 -2.08 15.61
CA GLY A 69 -8.58 -2.43 16.60
C GLY A 69 -7.17 -2.21 16.04
N ASN A 70 -6.37 -3.27 16.02
CA ASN A 70 -5.01 -3.27 15.44
C ASN A 70 -4.98 -3.72 13.97
N GLN A 71 -6.13 -3.79 13.30
CA GLN A 71 -6.21 -4.23 11.91
C GLN A 71 -6.60 -3.07 10.99
N LEU A 72 -5.87 -2.94 9.89
CA LEU A 72 -6.19 -2.08 8.76
C LEU A 72 -6.76 -2.94 7.64
N PHE A 73 -7.99 -2.66 7.25
CA PHE A 73 -8.61 -3.25 6.07
C PHE A 73 -8.51 -2.26 4.91
N LEU A 74 -8.09 -2.75 3.75
CA LEU A 74 -8.09 -2.00 2.49
C LEU A 74 -9.04 -2.68 1.52
N PHE A 75 -9.89 -1.89 0.85
CA PHE A 75 -10.92 -2.38 -0.07
C PHE A 75 -10.79 -1.69 -1.43
N GLY A 76 -11.09 -2.43 -2.49
CA GLY A 76 -11.14 -1.94 -3.86
C GLY A 76 -11.75 -3.00 -4.77
N ASP A 77 -11.75 -2.73 -6.08
CA ASP A 77 -12.39 -3.54 -7.13
C ASP A 77 -12.17 -5.07 -6.98
N GLY A 78 -13.05 -5.74 -6.22
CA GLY A 78 -12.95 -7.17 -5.90
C GLY A 78 -11.85 -7.59 -4.92
N VAL A 79 -11.11 -6.66 -4.32
CA VAL A 79 -9.99 -6.94 -3.41
C VAL A 79 -10.27 -6.45 -1.99
N ARG A 80 -9.92 -7.31 -1.02
CA ARG A 80 -9.88 -6.99 0.41
C ARG A 80 -8.54 -7.45 0.99
N ILE A 81 -7.75 -6.50 1.48
CA ILE A 81 -6.46 -6.76 2.13
C ILE A 81 -6.63 -6.47 3.63
N THR A 82 -6.16 -7.39 4.47
CA THR A 82 -6.10 -7.19 5.92
C THR A 82 -4.64 -7.10 6.32
N LEU A 83 -4.27 -5.99 6.95
CA LEU A 83 -2.95 -5.76 7.51
C LEU A 83 -3.06 -5.72 9.03
N GLU A 84 -2.21 -6.46 9.72
CA GLU A 84 -2.03 -6.31 11.15
C GLU A 84 -1.04 -5.18 11.41
N ILE A 85 -1.46 -4.22 12.23
CA ILE A 85 -0.62 -3.14 12.72
C ILE A 85 0.07 -3.65 13.97
N ASP A 86 1.25 -4.22 13.78
CA ASP A 86 2.19 -4.41 14.86
C ASP A 86 3.01 -3.12 14.98
N ASN A 87 2.76 -2.35 16.05
CA ASN A 87 3.62 -1.23 16.42
C ASN A 87 4.68 -1.78 17.37
N PRO A 88 5.88 -2.16 16.88
CA PRO A 88 6.97 -2.50 17.78
C PRO A 88 7.26 -1.26 18.64
N LYS A 89 7.10 -1.41 19.95
CA LYS A 89 7.41 -0.37 20.95
C LYS A 89 8.89 0.00 20.94
#